data_AF-A0A6J7R2G9-F1
#
_entry.id   AF-A0A6J7R2G9-F1
#
_cell.length_a   1.000
_cell.length_b   1.000
_cell.length_c   1.000
_cell.angle_alpha   90.00
_cell.angle_beta   90.00
_cell.angle_gamma   90.00
#
_symmetry.space_group_name_H-M   'P 1'
#
loop_
_entity.id
_entity.type
_entity.pdbx_description
1 polymer ?
#
loop_
_entity_poly.entity_id
_entity_poly.type
_entity_poly.pdbx_seq_one_letter_code
_entity_poly.pdbx_strand_id
1 'polypeptide(L)'
;MQTHRHTGPVWGYTVAGAWKYREYDYINRAGSFLYEPAGSVHTLECVEDETMVWFHMYGANLNLDSDGNVESVTDGAGTLAAYYMLCEAAGLPRPNVLTE
;
A
#
# COMPACT_ATOMS: atom_id res chain seq x y z
N MET A 1 4.03 9.47 -2.94
CA MET A 1 2.84 8.68 -3.31
C MET A 1 1.59 9.53 -3.19
N GLN A 2 0.46 9.09 -3.74
CA GLN A 2 -0.82 9.79 -3.61
C GLN A 2 -1.41 9.60 -2.21
N THR A 3 -2.10 10.63 -1.71
CA THR A 3 -2.88 10.54 -0.47
C THR A 3 -4.04 9.58 -0.68
N HIS A 4 -4.27 8.68 0.27
CA HIS A 4 -5.32 7.68 0.16
C HIS A 4 -6.01 7.44 1.49
N ARG A 5 -7.26 6.98 1.40
CA ARG A 5 -8.06 6.52 2.54
C ARG A 5 -8.26 5.02 2.47
N HIS A 6 -7.98 4.32 3.56
CA HIS A 6 -8.24 2.88 3.65
C HIS A 6 -9.69 2.61 4.06
N THR A 7 -10.39 1.72 3.34
CA THR A 7 -11.76 1.32 3.73
C THR A 7 -11.79 0.23 4.79
N GLY A 8 -10.66 -0.45 5.03
CA GLY A 8 -10.47 -1.44 6.09
C GLY A 8 -9.14 -1.23 6.82
N PRO A 9 -8.85 -2.05 7.85
CA PRO A 9 -7.59 -1.95 8.59
C PRO A 9 -6.37 -2.39 7.77
N VAL A 10 -5.22 -1.83 8.12
CA VAL A 10 -3.91 -2.16 7.54
C VAL A 10 -2.92 -2.49 8.64
N TRP A 11 -2.07 -3.48 8.38
CA TRP A 11 -0.90 -3.82 9.17
C TRP A 11 0.34 -3.75 8.30
N GLY A 12 1.38 -3.09 8.82
CA GLY A 12 2.68 -2.96 8.17
C GLY A 12 3.80 -3.52 9.04
N TYR A 13 4.70 -4.28 8.44
CA TYR A 13 5.96 -4.69 9.06
C TYR A 13 7.13 -4.26 8.18
N THR A 14 7.99 -3.40 8.72
CA THR A 14 9.15 -2.89 7.97
C THR A 14 10.28 -3.90 8.07
N VAL A 15 10.73 -4.41 6.93
CA VAL A 15 11.83 -5.38 6.86
C VAL A 15 13.18 -4.68 6.68
N ALA A 16 13.22 -3.62 5.87
CA ALA A 16 14.44 -2.87 5.57
C ALA A 16 14.13 -1.40 5.22
N GLY A 17 15.15 -0.54 5.31
CA GLY A 17 15.05 0.89 5.01
C GLY A 17 14.18 1.67 5.99
N ALA A 18 13.60 2.77 5.50
CA ALA A 18 12.84 3.71 6.30
C ALA A 18 11.76 4.43 5.50
N TRP A 19 10.59 4.58 6.10
CA TRP A 19 9.46 5.27 5.51
C TRP A 19 8.61 5.95 6.58
N LYS A 20 7.76 6.88 6.14
CA LYS A 20 6.82 7.56 7.01
C LYS A 20 5.53 7.91 6.27
N TYR A 21 4.56 8.31 7.06
CA TYR A 21 3.44 9.12 6.58
C TYR A 21 3.78 10.59 6.78
N ARG A 22 3.52 11.41 5.76
CA ARG A 22 3.83 12.86 5.80
C ARG A 22 3.15 13.57 6.95
N GLU A 23 2.00 13.05 7.38
CA GLU A 23 1.15 13.57 8.44
C GLU A 23 1.75 13.38 9.85
N TYR A 24 2.78 12.54 10.00
CA TYR A 24 3.37 12.20 11.29
C TYR A 24 4.89 12.39 11.31
N ASP A 25 5.43 12.67 12.50
CA ASP A 25 6.89 12.75 12.69
C ASP A 25 7.54 11.37 12.83
N TYR A 26 6.74 10.34 13.11
CA TYR A 26 7.23 8.97 13.31
C TYR A 26 7.77 8.37 12.02
N ILE A 27 8.96 7.78 12.10
CA ILE A 27 9.62 7.08 11.00
C ILE A 27 9.64 5.59 11.31
N ASN A 28 9.00 4.81 10.43
CA ASN A 28 9.08 3.36 10.45
C ASN A 28 10.44 2.92 9.92
N ARG A 29 11.04 1.93 10.59
CA ARG A 29 12.37 1.38 10.29
C ARG A 29 12.34 -0.13 10.46
N ALA A 30 13.35 -0.83 9.95
CA ALA A 30 13.47 -2.28 10.08
C ALA A 30 13.11 -2.78 11.50
N GLY A 31 12.17 -3.72 11.58
CA GLY A 31 11.61 -4.26 12.81
C GLY A 31 10.41 -3.50 13.38
N SER A 32 10.04 -2.34 12.82
CA SER A 32 8.83 -1.62 13.24
C SER A 32 7.56 -2.33 12.77
N PHE A 33 6.53 -2.22 13.59
CA PHE A 33 5.19 -2.64 13.27
C PHE A 33 4.25 -1.44 13.32
N LEU A 34 3.35 -1.37 12.36
CA LEU A 34 2.38 -0.30 12.22
C LEU A 34 0.98 -0.91 12.06
N TYR A 35 0.00 -0.28 12.71
CA TYR A 35 -1.42 -0.59 12.58
C TYR A 35 -2.17 0.67 12.21
N GLU A 36 -3.08 0.54 11.25
CA GLU A 36 -3.99 1.59 10.85
C GLU A 36 -5.44 1.13 10.97
N PRO A 37 -6.30 1.91 11.65
CA PRO A 37 -7.73 1.63 11.68
C PRO A 37 -8.37 1.96 10.33
N ALA A 38 -9.49 1.30 10.04
CA ALA A 38 -10.32 1.65 8.88
C ALA A 38 -10.72 3.14 8.89
N GLY A 39 -10.68 3.78 7.73
CA GLY A 39 -10.96 5.21 7.56
C GLY A 39 -9.75 6.11 7.77
N SER A 40 -8.58 5.55 8.09
CA SER A 40 -7.32 6.29 8.15
C SER A 40 -6.97 6.91 6.78
N VAL A 41 -6.33 8.09 6.79
CA VAL A 41 -5.97 8.85 5.59
C VAL A 41 -4.51 9.26 5.67
N HIS A 42 -3.69 8.82 4.72
CA HIS A 42 -2.26 9.03 4.78
C HIS A 42 -1.59 9.22 3.42
N THR A 43 -0.38 9.78 3.47
CA THR A 43 0.49 9.95 2.31
C THR A 43 1.83 9.28 2.57
N LEU A 44 2.06 8.11 1.96
CA LEU A 44 3.29 7.34 2.13
C LEU A 44 4.49 8.02 1.44
N GLU A 45 5.61 8.03 2.16
CA GLU A 45 6.90 8.51 1.68
C GLU A 45 8.02 7.59 2.15
N CYS A 46 8.81 7.08 1.19
CA CYS A 46 10.07 6.42 1.50
C CYS A 46 11.12 7.48 1.85
N VAL A 47 11.79 7.31 2.99
CA VAL A 47 12.86 8.19 3.48
C VAL A 47 14.22 7.66 3.03
N GLU A 48 14.35 6.34 2.87
CA GLU A 48 15.57 5.66 2.42
C GLU A 48 15.29 4.82 1.16
N ASP A 49 16.31 4.68 0.32
CA ASP A 49 16.29 3.76 -0.81
C ASP A 49 16.20 2.29 -0.34
N GLU A 50 15.76 1.40 -1.24
CA GLU A 50 15.61 -0.03 -0.95
C GLU A 50 14.71 -0.35 0.26
N THR A 51 13.81 0.57 0.63
CA THR A 51 12.83 0.36 1.70
C THR A 51 11.88 -0.77 1.35
N MET A 52 11.75 -1.74 2.25
CA MET A 52 10.93 -2.92 2.08
C MET A 52 9.97 -3.09 3.25
N VAL A 53 8.68 -3.14 2.93
CA VAL A 53 7.59 -3.23 3.91
C VAL A 53 6.63 -4.32 3.46
N TRP A 54 6.26 -5.20 4.38
CA TRP A 54 5.16 -6.13 4.17
C TRP A 54 3.87 -5.50 4.68
N PHE A 55 2.85 -5.47 3.82
CA PHE A 55 1.52 -4.99 4.18
C PHE A 55 0.49 -6.11 4.11
N HIS A 56 -0.39 -6.15 5.11
CA HIS A 56 -1.63 -6.91 5.10
C HIS A 56 -2.78 -5.93 5.23
N MET A 57 -3.70 -5.95 4.27
CA MET A 57 -4.76 -4.96 4.13
C MET A 57 -6.12 -5.64 3.96
N TYR A 58 -7.14 -5.03 4.56
CA TYR A 58 -8.54 -5.34 4.26
C TYR A 58 -9.17 -4.15 3.54
N GLY A 59 -10.11 -4.43 2.64
CA GLY A 59 -10.82 -3.40 1.89
C GLY A 59 -10.03 -2.88 0.70
N ALA A 60 -10.13 -1.58 0.46
CA ALA A 60 -9.59 -0.88 -0.69
C ALA A 60 -8.90 0.42 -0.29
N ASN A 61 -7.97 0.88 -1.13
CA ASN A 61 -7.43 2.23 -1.09
C ASN A 61 -8.31 3.13 -1.97
N LEU A 62 -8.85 4.19 -1.38
CA LEU A 62 -9.49 5.28 -2.10
C LEU A 62 -8.44 6.36 -2.30
N ASN A 63 -7.93 6.50 -3.51
CA ASN A 63 -6.93 7.51 -3.84
C ASN A 63 -7.62 8.86 -4.00
N LEU A 64 -7.11 9.86 -3.30
CA LEU A 64 -7.76 11.17 -3.17
C LEU A 64 -7.06 12.22 -4.01
N ASP A 65 -7.84 13.13 -4.59
CA ASP A 65 -7.33 14.38 -5.18
C ASP A 65 -7.02 15.42 -4.09
N SER A 66 -6.58 16.62 -4.49
CA SER A 66 -6.25 17.71 -3.56
C SER A 66 -7.45 18.26 -2.79
N ASP A 67 -8.67 18.07 -3.30
CA ASP A 67 -9.91 18.51 -2.68
C ASP A 67 -10.53 17.41 -1.79
N GLY A 68 -9.90 16.24 -1.73
CA GLY A 68 -10.34 15.09 -0.95
C GLY A 68 -11.40 14.22 -1.64
N ASN A 69 -11.67 14.43 -2.93
CA ASN A 69 -12.57 13.57 -3.70
C ASN A 69 -11.84 12.28 -4.09
N VAL A 70 -12.61 11.19 -4.25
CA VAL A 70 -12.07 9.92 -4.72
C VAL A 70 -11.81 10.02 -6.23
N GLU A 71 -10.53 9.98 -6.61
CA GLU A 71 -10.09 10.00 -8.01
C GLU A 71 -10.00 8.57 -8.57
N SER A 72 -9.55 7.62 -7.75
CA SER A 72 -9.48 6.21 -8.15
C SER A 72 -9.60 5.26 -6.96
N VAL A 73 -9.89 3.99 -7.25
CA VAL A 73 -10.00 2.92 -6.26
C VAL A 73 -9.02 1.82 -6.61
N THR A 74 -8.27 1.34 -5.62
CA THR A 74 -7.39 0.17 -5.74
C THR A 74 -7.83 -0.86 -4.71
N ASP A 75 -8.29 -2.02 -5.18
CA ASP A 75 -8.75 -3.13 -4.36
C ASP A 75 -7.96 -4.42 -4.66
N GLY A 76 -8.27 -5.50 -3.94
CA GLY A 76 -7.56 -6.78 -4.11
C GLY A 76 -7.70 -7.37 -5.52
N ALA A 77 -8.89 -7.31 -6.11
CA ALA A 77 -9.14 -7.87 -7.45
C ALA A 77 -8.41 -7.07 -8.53
N GLY A 78 -8.49 -5.73 -8.47
CA GLY A 78 -7.79 -4.84 -9.38
C GLY A 78 -6.27 -4.95 -9.26
N THR A 79 -5.75 -5.09 -8.03
CA THR A 79 -4.31 -5.28 -7.79
C THR A 79 -3.83 -6.59 -8.40
N LEU A 80 -4.58 -7.69 -8.21
CA LEU A 80 -4.23 -8.98 -8.80
C LEU A 80 -4.28 -8.94 -10.33
N ALA A 81 -5.31 -8.33 -10.91
CA ALA A 81 -5.43 -8.15 -12.35
C ALA A 81 -4.25 -7.35 -12.92
N ALA A 82 -3.88 -6.25 -12.26
CA ALA A 82 -2.71 -5.44 -12.65
C ALA A 82 -1.41 -6.24 -12.55
N TYR A 83 -1.22 -7.03 -11.49
CA TYR A 83 -0.03 -7.85 -11.31
C TYR A 83 0.12 -8.91 -12.42
N TYR A 84 -0.98 -9.59 -12.78
CA TYR A 84 -0.96 -10.54 -13.90
C TYR A 84 -0.65 -9.88 -15.24
N MET A 85 -1.26 -8.72 -15.51
CA MET A 85 -0.97 -7.94 -16.72
C MET A 85 0.51 -7.55 -16.80
N LEU A 86 1.10 -7.11 -15.68
CA LEU A 86 2.52 -6.74 -15.62
C LEU A 86 3.45 -7.94 -15.77
N CYS A 87 3.09 -9.10 -15.21
CA CYS A 87 3.86 -10.34 -15.43
C CYS A 87 3.90 -10.70 -16.91
N GLU A 88 2.75 -10.67 -17.58
CA GLU A 88 2.63 -10.98 -19.01
C GLU A 88 3.43 -10.00 -19.87
N ALA A 89 3.31 -8.69 -19.60
CA ALA A 89 4.09 -7.66 -20.29
C ALA A 89 5.61 -7.83 -20.11
N ALA A 90 6.05 -8.37 -18.97
CA ALA A 90 7.44 -8.68 -18.69
C ALA A 90 7.91 -10.04 -19.22
N GLY A 91 7.03 -10.83 -19.85
CA GLY A 91 7.34 -12.19 -20.30
C GLY A 91 7.51 -13.20 -19.15
N LEU A 92 6.97 -12.88 -17.96
CA LEU A 92 7.02 -13.73 -16.77
C LEU A 92 5.78 -14.64 -16.68
N PRO A 93 5.91 -15.84 -16.11
CA PRO A 93 4.77 -16.71 -15.87
C PRO A 93 3.82 -16.06 -14.86
N ARG A 94 2.52 -16.38 -14.97
CA ARG A 94 1.54 -15.96 -13.96
C ARG A 94 1.78 -16.74 -12.66
N PRO A 95 1.88 -16.05 -11.52
CA PRO A 95 2.06 -16.70 -10.22
C PRO A 95 0.79 -17.38 -9.74
N ASN A 96 0.97 -18.43 -8.95
CA ASN A 96 -0.14 -19.10 -8.26
C ASN A 96 -0.59 -18.24 -7.07
N VAL A 97 -1.87 -17.91 -7.04
CA VAL A 97 -2.51 -17.17 -5.92
C VAL A 97 -3.73 -17.93 -5.44
N LEU A 98 -4.08 -17.75 -4.17
CA LEU A 98 -5.32 -18.27 -3.58
C LEU A 98 -6.36 -17.16 -3.57
N THR A 99 -7.48 -17.37 -4.25
CA THR A 99 -8.61 -16.41 -4.30
C THR A 99 -9.94 -17.03 -3.91
N GLU A 100 -10.02 -18.36 -3.81
CA GLU A 100 -11.18 -19.17 -3.38
C GLU A 100 -10.73 -20.43 -2.64
#